data_AF-A0A3C1QSI4-F1
#
_entry.id   AF-A0A3C1QSI4-F1
#
_cell.length_a   1.000
_cell.length_b   1.000
_cell.length_c   1.000
_cell.angle_alpha   90.00
_cell.angle_beta   90.00
_cell.angle_gamma   90.00
#
_symmetry.space_group_name_H-M   'P 1'
#
loop_
_entity.id
_entity.type
_entity.pdbx_description
1 polymer ?
#
loop_
_entity_poly.entity_id
_entity_poly.type
_entity_poly.pdbx_seq_one_letter_code
_entity_poly.pdbx_strand_id
1 'polypeptide(L)'
;CAEYCGDGHSLMRRDVRVVDKTWDEVMKEIEWKFDKHDAWENGQYLYRINCSGCHSIDGSAKTGPSFLGSWGGTAETDRGSVPFDENYVLESVEDPNAKVRNGYARPSAMPTFKGRLTPEEINYLIEFIKDPARG
;
A
#
# COMPACT_ATOMS: atom_id res chain seq x y z
N CYS A 1 -7.60 -25.47 13.74
CA CYS A 1 -7.41 -25.83 12.32
C CYS A 1 -6.50 -27.06 12.24
N ALA A 2 -6.88 -28.04 11.44
CA ALA A 2 -6.11 -29.25 11.20
C ALA A 2 -5.61 -29.26 9.74
N GLU A 3 -4.69 -28.35 9.43
CA GLU A 3 -3.74 -28.48 8.31
C GLU A 3 -2.76 -27.30 8.32
N TYR A 4 -1.49 -27.61 8.02
CA TYR A 4 -0.33 -26.72 8.13
C TYR A 4 -0.13 -25.95 6.81
N CYS A 5 -0.25 -24.61 6.85
CA CYS A 5 -0.12 -23.73 5.69
C CYS A 5 0.85 -22.55 5.95
N GLY A 6 2.13 -22.86 6.21
CA GLY A 6 3.24 -21.89 6.14
C GLY A 6 3.63 -21.16 7.44
N ASP A 7 4.81 -20.56 7.41
CA ASP A 7 5.55 -20.01 8.56
C ASP A 7 4.91 -18.78 9.25
N GLY A 8 3.75 -18.31 8.78
CA GLY A 8 2.99 -17.22 9.40
C GLY A 8 2.01 -17.65 10.50
N HIS A 9 1.86 -18.96 10.76
CA HIS A 9 0.80 -19.50 11.60
C HIS A 9 0.82 -18.98 13.06
N SER A 10 2.01 -18.69 13.60
CA SER A 10 2.21 -18.27 15.00
C SER A 10 1.94 -16.78 15.26
N LEU A 11 1.75 -15.97 14.21
CA LEU A 11 1.48 -14.52 14.32
C LEU A 11 0.03 -14.14 13.99
N MET A 12 -0.80 -15.10 13.57
CA MET A 12 -2.26 -14.90 13.39
C MET A 12 -2.99 -14.87 14.74
N ARG A 13 -2.68 -13.91 15.61
CA ARG A 13 -3.55 -13.60 16.75
C ARG A 13 -4.85 -13.02 16.20
N ARG A 14 -5.94 -13.78 16.35
CA ARG A 14 -7.29 -13.29 16.09
C ARG A 14 -7.89 -12.87 17.43
N ASP A 15 -8.13 -11.58 17.60
CA ASP A 15 -8.95 -11.09 18.69
C ASP A 15 -10.43 -11.27 18.31
N VAL A 16 -11.12 -12.18 19.00
CA VAL A 16 -12.58 -12.29 18.89
C VAL A 16 -13.20 -11.43 19.98
N ARG A 17 -13.78 -10.29 19.59
CA ARG A 17 -14.55 -9.44 20.50
C ARG A 17 -16.02 -9.75 20.33
N VAL A 18 -16.61 -10.39 21.34
CA VAL A 18 -18.07 -10.54 21.45
C VAL A 18 -18.62 -9.22 21.97
N VAL A 19 -19.57 -8.63 21.25
CA VAL A 19 -20.21 -7.35 21.58
C VAL A 19 -21.72 -7.48 21.41
N ASP A 20 -22.48 -6.83 22.28
CA ASP A 20 -23.96 -6.82 22.24
C ASP A 20 -24.52 -5.78 21.24
N LYS A 21 -23.70 -5.35 20.27
CA LYS A 21 -24.04 -4.32 19.26
C LYS A 21 -24.37 -4.98 17.93
N THR A 22 -25.12 -4.29 17.08
CA THR A 22 -25.33 -4.73 15.68
C THR A 22 -24.03 -4.64 14.89
N TRP A 23 -23.90 -5.48 13.85
CA TRP A 23 -22.71 -5.44 12.99
C TRP A 23 -22.45 -4.04 12.40
N ASP A 24 -23.48 -3.29 12.03
CA ASP A 24 -23.32 -1.92 11.50
C ASP A 24 -22.76 -0.94 12.54
N GLU A 25 -23.16 -1.05 13.80
CA GLU A 25 -22.62 -0.22 14.90
C GLU A 25 -21.16 -0.56 15.17
N VAL A 26 -20.82 -1.85 15.14
CA VAL A 26 -19.43 -2.30 15.30
C VAL A 26 -18.57 -1.79 14.14
N MET A 27 -19.06 -1.89 12.90
CA MET A 27 -18.33 -1.41 11.73
C MET A 27 -18.04 0.09 11.80
N LYS A 28 -19.01 0.91 12.22
CA LYS A 28 -18.81 2.36 12.42
C LYS A 28 -17.80 2.71 13.51
N GLU A 29 -17.63 1.84 14.50
CA GLU A 29 -16.65 2.03 15.58
C GLU A 29 -15.23 1.65 15.18
N ILE A 30 -15.09 0.65 14.28
CA ILE A 30 -13.78 0.18 13.81
C ILE A 30 -13.35 0.81 12.48
N GLU A 31 -14.24 1.52 11.81
CA GLU A 31 -13.95 2.25 10.58
C GLU A 31 -12.85 3.29 10.82
N TRP A 32 -11.86 3.28 9.94
CA TRP A 32 -10.79 4.28 9.97
C TRP A 32 -11.35 5.66 9.62
N LYS A 33 -11.17 6.63 10.52
CA LYS A 33 -11.68 7.99 10.37
C LYS A 33 -10.57 8.91 9.90
N PHE A 34 -10.51 9.16 8.59
CA PHE A 34 -9.44 9.96 7.97
C PHE A 34 -9.29 11.36 8.59
N ASP A 35 -10.36 11.96 9.12
CA ASP A 35 -10.34 13.27 9.78
C ASP A 35 -9.67 13.29 11.17
N LYS A 36 -9.36 12.10 11.74
CA LYS A 36 -8.73 11.96 13.07
C LYS A 36 -7.22 11.73 13.01
N HIS A 37 -6.66 11.66 11.83
CA HIS A 37 -5.28 11.27 11.58
C HIS A 37 -4.61 12.26 10.65
N ASP A 38 -3.29 12.38 10.76
CA ASP A 38 -2.53 13.18 9.79
C ASP A 38 -2.45 12.46 8.42
N ALA A 39 -2.04 13.19 7.38
CA ALA A 39 -1.99 12.66 6.01
C ALA A 39 -1.08 11.43 5.88
N TRP A 40 0.01 11.37 6.66
CA TRP A 40 0.95 10.26 6.63
C TRP A 40 0.37 9.04 7.33
N GLU A 41 -0.30 9.22 8.47
CA GLU A 41 -0.99 8.14 9.21
C GLU A 41 -2.09 7.52 8.35
N ASN A 42 -2.86 8.37 7.66
CA ASN A 42 -3.85 7.95 6.67
C ASN A 42 -3.21 7.14 5.53
N GLY A 43 -2.06 7.60 5.03
CA GLY A 43 -1.29 6.89 4.01
C GLY A 43 -0.76 5.55 4.50
N GLN A 44 -0.28 5.48 5.75
CA GLN A 44 0.18 4.24 6.38
C GLN A 44 -0.96 3.22 6.47
N TYR A 45 -2.16 3.66 6.89
CA TYR A 45 -3.34 2.81 6.92
C TYR A 45 -3.66 2.23 5.54
N LEU A 46 -3.76 3.11 4.52
CA LEU A 46 -4.03 2.70 3.13
C LEU A 46 -2.95 1.76 2.59
N TYR A 47 -1.67 2.03 2.87
CA TYR A 47 -0.56 1.17 2.48
C TYR A 47 -0.70 -0.24 3.07
N ARG A 48 -1.04 -0.35 4.36
CA ARG A 48 -1.19 -1.64 5.04
C ARG A 48 -2.27 -2.50 4.37
N ILE A 49 -3.41 -1.91 4.02
CA ILE A 49 -4.56 -2.66 3.49
C ILE A 49 -4.49 -2.91 1.97
N ASN A 50 -3.81 -2.05 1.20
CA ASN A 50 -3.80 -2.12 -0.26
C ASN A 50 -2.45 -2.53 -0.87
N CYS A 51 -1.32 -2.17 -0.24
CA CYS A 51 -0.02 -2.16 -0.90
C CYS A 51 1.00 -3.12 -0.27
N SER A 52 0.94 -3.32 1.04
CA SER A 52 1.96 -4.02 1.85
C SER A 52 2.20 -5.49 1.48
N GLY A 53 1.21 -6.12 0.82
CA GLY A 53 1.34 -7.48 0.31
C GLY A 53 2.37 -7.59 -0.81
N CYS A 54 2.52 -6.56 -1.64
CA CYS A 54 3.40 -6.57 -2.81
C CYS A 54 4.58 -5.62 -2.68
N HIS A 55 4.46 -4.54 -1.92
CA HIS A 55 5.52 -3.55 -1.71
C HIS A 55 6.03 -3.65 -0.28
N SER A 56 7.34 -3.50 -0.10
CA SER A 56 7.96 -3.43 1.22
C SER A 56 8.34 -2.00 1.57
N ILE A 57 8.70 -1.79 2.84
CA ILE A 57 9.26 -0.54 3.37
C ILE A 57 10.56 -0.80 4.13
N ASP A 58 11.14 -2.00 4.00
CA ASP A 58 12.39 -2.42 4.65
C ASP A 58 13.55 -2.58 3.64
N GLY A 59 13.31 -2.25 2.36
CA GLY A 59 14.29 -2.40 1.29
C GLY A 59 14.25 -3.74 0.57
N SER A 60 13.52 -4.74 1.09
CA SER A 60 13.40 -6.05 0.44
C SER A 60 12.58 -5.98 -0.85
N ALA A 61 12.99 -6.68 -1.91
CA ALA A 61 12.18 -6.83 -3.11
C ALA A 61 11.09 -7.89 -2.88
N LYS A 62 9.88 -7.63 -3.36
CA LYS A 62 8.72 -8.56 -3.34
C LYS A 62 8.17 -8.69 -4.77
N THR A 63 6.88 -9.01 -4.91
CA THR A 63 6.17 -8.91 -6.20
C THR A 63 6.27 -7.50 -6.80
N GLY A 64 6.37 -6.48 -5.95
CA GLY A 64 6.69 -5.10 -6.32
C GLY A 64 7.97 -4.60 -5.62
N PRO A 65 8.52 -3.46 -6.06
CA PRO A 65 9.68 -2.83 -5.45
C PRO A 65 9.38 -2.26 -4.06
N SER A 66 10.42 -2.16 -3.24
CA SER A 66 10.38 -1.42 -1.97
C SER A 66 10.11 0.07 -2.20
N PHE A 67 9.37 0.69 -1.30
CA PHE A 67 9.23 2.16 -1.21
C PHE A 67 10.32 2.82 -0.36
N LEU A 68 11.09 2.04 0.40
CA LEU A 68 12.14 2.60 1.26
C LEU A 68 13.18 3.36 0.42
N GLY A 69 13.32 4.66 0.69
CA GLY A 69 14.30 5.52 0.03
C GLY A 69 14.05 5.75 -1.46
N SER A 70 12.86 5.42 -1.99
CA SER A 70 12.56 5.63 -3.41
C SER A 70 12.25 7.08 -3.74
N TRP A 71 11.62 7.80 -2.81
CA TRP A 71 11.14 9.16 -3.05
C TRP A 71 12.26 10.15 -3.40
N GLY A 72 12.04 10.97 -4.43
CA GLY A 72 13.02 11.94 -4.92
C GLY A 72 14.21 11.32 -5.67
N GLY A 73 14.29 9.99 -5.72
CA GLY A 73 15.27 9.26 -6.52
C GLY A 73 14.80 9.04 -7.96
N THR A 74 15.41 8.04 -8.60
CA THR A 74 15.11 7.66 -9.99
C THR A 74 14.51 6.26 -10.05
N ALA A 75 13.46 6.10 -10.84
CA ALA A 75 12.89 4.83 -11.23
C ALA A 75 13.39 4.39 -12.61
N GLU A 76 14.07 3.25 -12.66
CA GLU A 76 14.46 2.61 -13.91
C GLU A 76 13.30 1.79 -14.46
N THR A 77 12.75 2.18 -15.60
CA THR A 77 11.54 1.59 -16.21
C THR A 77 11.79 1.11 -17.63
N ASP A 78 10.77 0.47 -18.22
CA ASP A 78 10.70 0.13 -19.63
C ASP A 78 10.67 1.34 -20.58
N ARG A 79 10.39 2.53 -20.03
CA ARG A 79 10.42 3.82 -20.74
C ARG A 79 11.68 4.64 -20.43
N GLY A 80 12.65 4.03 -19.75
CA GLY A 80 13.89 4.67 -19.31
C GLY A 80 13.82 5.17 -17.87
N SER A 81 14.78 6.01 -17.51
CA SER A 81 14.89 6.62 -16.18
C SER A 81 13.87 7.74 -16.00
N VAL A 82 13.01 7.63 -14.99
CA VAL A 82 12.02 8.65 -14.63
C VAL A 82 12.17 9.05 -13.17
N PRO A 83 11.90 10.32 -12.78
CA PRO A 83 11.88 10.69 -11.37
C PRO A 83 10.84 9.88 -10.60
N PHE A 84 11.18 9.43 -9.39
CA PHE A 84 10.20 8.85 -8.48
C PHE A 84 9.56 10.00 -7.68
N ASP A 85 8.57 10.61 -8.29
CA ASP A 85 7.82 11.77 -7.78
C ASP A 85 6.31 11.49 -7.72
N GLU A 86 5.54 12.52 -7.36
CA GLU A 86 4.09 12.47 -7.24
C GLU A 86 3.41 12.01 -8.53
N ASN A 87 3.87 12.50 -9.69
CA ASN A 87 3.28 12.15 -10.99
C ASN A 87 3.54 10.68 -11.33
N TYR A 88 4.76 10.19 -11.05
CA TYR A 88 5.10 8.79 -11.28
C TYR A 88 4.28 7.86 -10.39
N VAL A 89 4.08 8.20 -9.12
CA VAL A 89 3.26 7.40 -8.20
C VAL A 89 1.80 7.42 -8.62
N LEU A 90 1.23 8.60 -8.92
CA LEU A 90 -0.15 8.74 -9.39
C LEU A 90 -0.40 7.91 -10.65
N GLU A 91 0.45 8.05 -11.68
CA GLU A 91 0.34 7.30 -12.92
C GLU A 91 0.47 5.79 -12.67
N SER A 92 1.40 5.36 -11.81
CA SER A 92 1.58 3.93 -11.49
C SER A 92 0.38 3.33 -10.77
N VAL A 93 -0.29 4.10 -9.92
CA VAL A 93 -1.49 3.68 -9.16
C VAL A 93 -2.72 3.61 -10.08
N GLU A 94 -2.87 4.54 -11.01
CA GLU A 94 -3.99 4.56 -11.95
C GLU A 94 -3.80 3.64 -13.16
N ASP A 95 -2.62 3.63 -13.77
CA ASP A 95 -2.22 2.81 -14.91
C ASP A 95 -0.88 2.09 -14.66
N PRO A 96 -0.91 0.92 -13.98
CA PRO A 96 0.29 0.19 -13.62
C PRO A 96 1.12 -0.35 -14.80
N ASN A 97 0.61 -0.28 -16.04
CA ASN A 97 1.32 -0.70 -17.24
C ASN A 97 1.93 0.47 -18.02
N ALA A 98 1.71 1.73 -17.60
CA ALA A 98 2.25 2.90 -18.28
C ALA A 98 3.79 2.92 -18.29
N LYS A 99 4.40 2.68 -17.12
CA LYS A 99 5.85 2.66 -16.89
C LYS A 99 6.23 1.58 -15.88
N VAL A 100 6.64 0.42 -16.36
CA VAL A 100 6.93 -0.75 -15.50
C VAL A 100 8.41 -0.76 -15.12
N ARG A 101 8.70 -0.81 -13.82
CA ARG A 101 10.07 -0.95 -13.29
C ARG A 101 10.81 -2.13 -13.93
N ASN A 102 12.08 -1.93 -14.25
CA ASN A 102 12.94 -2.99 -14.77
C ASN A 102 13.09 -4.12 -13.74
N GLY A 103 13.11 -5.36 -14.22
CA GLY A 103 13.16 -6.57 -13.38
C GLY A 103 11.81 -7.07 -12.85
N TYR A 104 10.70 -6.37 -13.11
CA TYR A 104 9.35 -6.79 -12.73
C TYR A 104 8.54 -7.31 -13.93
N ALA A 105 7.52 -8.11 -13.65
CA ALA A 105 6.67 -8.77 -14.65
C ALA A 105 6.00 -7.76 -15.60
N ARG A 106 5.85 -8.16 -16.87
CA ARG A 106 5.12 -7.42 -17.91
C ARG A 106 4.13 -8.39 -18.59
N PRO A 107 2.81 -8.12 -18.58
CA PRO A 107 2.14 -6.98 -17.95
C PRO A 107 2.37 -6.93 -16.44
N SER A 108 2.25 -5.73 -15.86
CA SER A 108 2.46 -5.49 -14.44
C SER A 108 1.52 -6.36 -13.61
N ALA A 109 2.05 -6.95 -12.53
CA ALA A 109 1.25 -7.67 -11.54
C ALA A 109 0.50 -6.72 -10.59
N MET A 110 0.82 -5.42 -10.60
CA MET A 110 0.14 -4.41 -9.79
C MET A 110 -1.26 -4.15 -10.36
N PRO A 111 -2.32 -4.26 -9.55
CA PRO A 111 -3.67 -3.93 -9.98
C PRO A 111 -3.83 -2.41 -10.17
N THR A 112 -4.72 -1.99 -11.05
CA THR A 112 -5.14 -0.59 -11.12
C THR A 112 -6.00 -0.23 -9.91
N PHE A 113 -5.79 0.98 -9.38
CA PHE A 113 -6.62 1.59 -8.34
C PHE A 113 -7.46 2.75 -8.86
N LYS A 114 -7.50 2.95 -10.18
CA LYS A 114 -8.35 3.97 -10.81
C LYS A 114 -9.82 3.75 -10.43
N GLY A 115 -10.41 4.76 -9.79
CA GLY A 115 -11.79 4.70 -9.28
C GLY A 115 -12.01 3.80 -8.06
N ARG A 116 -10.94 3.21 -7.51
CA ARG A 116 -10.95 2.46 -6.23
C ARG A 116 -10.44 3.30 -5.07
N LEU A 117 -9.50 4.18 -5.35
CA LEU A 117 -9.03 5.21 -4.43
C LEU A 117 -9.44 6.58 -4.96
N THR A 118 -9.88 7.44 -4.05
CA THR A 118 -10.12 8.85 -4.33
C THR A 118 -8.78 9.59 -4.51
N PRO A 119 -8.77 10.75 -5.18
CA PRO A 119 -7.56 11.57 -5.30
C PRO A 119 -6.94 11.93 -3.95
N GLU A 120 -7.76 12.16 -2.92
CA GLU A 120 -7.29 12.47 -1.58
C GLU A 120 -6.61 11.27 -0.91
N GLU A 121 -7.17 10.06 -1.06
CA GLU A 121 -6.54 8.83 -0.54
C GLU A 121 -5.20 8.53 -1.25
N ILE A 122 -5.11 8.82 -2.56
CA ILE A 122 -3.84 8.71 -3.28
C ILE A 122 -2.83 9.72 -2.73
N ASN A 123 -3.24 10.96 -2.43
CA ASN A 123 -2.36 11.94 -1.80
C ASN A 123 -1.87 11.47 -0.43
N TYR A 124 -2.73 10.86 0.39
CA TYR A 124 -2.29 10.26 1.66
C TYR A 124 -1.23 9.17 1.45
N LEU A 125 -1.43 8.27 0.48
CA LEU A 125 -0.41 7.26 0.12
C LEU A 125 0.92 7.90 -0.30
N ILE A 126 0.86 8.99 -1.07
CA ILE A 126 2.04 9.74 -1.50
C ILE A 126 2.77 10.35 -0.30
N GLU A 127 2.05 10.96 0.64
CA GLU A 127 2.64 11.48 1.88
C GLU A 127 3.32 10.39 2.70
N PHE A 128 2.76 9.18 2.74
CA PHE A 128 3.41 8.04 3.37
C PHE A 128 4.67 7.56 2.62
N ILE A 129 4.61 7.43 1.28
CA ILE A 129 5.72 6.97 0.44
C ILE A 129 6.91 7.94 0.45
N LYS A 130 6.68 9.23 0.71
CA LYS A 130 7.74 10.23 0.92
C LYS A 130 8.69 9.86 2.06
N ASP A 131 8.16 9.29 3.14
CA ASP A 131 8.93 8.90 4.31
C ASP A 131 8.32 7.66 5.00
N PRO A 132 8.48 6.46 4.41
CA PRO A 132 7.87 5.24 4.93
C PRO A 132 8.49 4.76 6.25
N ALA A 133 9.61 5.36 6.67
CA ALA A 133 10.36 5.02 7.88
C ALA A 133 10.08 5.96 9.07
N ARG A 134 9.15 6.94 8.93
CA ARG A 134 8.77 7.86 10.01
C ARG A 134 8.21 7.16 11.26
N GLY A 135 7.75 5.91 11.16
CA GLY A 135 7.05 5.17 12.23
C GLY A 135 7.88 4.07 12.91
#